data_AF-A0A1V5E6R7-F1
#
_entry.id   AF-A0A1V5E6R7-F1
#
_cell.length_a   1.000
_cell.length_b   1.000
_cell.length_c   1.000
_cell.angle_alpha   90.00
_cell.angle_beta   90.00
_cell.angle_gamma   90.00
#
_symmetry.space_group_name_H-M   'P 1'
#
loop_
_entity.id
_entity.type
_entity.pdbx_description
1 polymer ?
#
loop_
_entity_poly.entity_id
_entity_poly.type
_entity_poly.pdbx_seq_one_letter_code
_entity_poly.pdbx_strand_id
1 'polypeptide(L)'
;MAEIKSTIELIMERTKNLSASTEEREAWHRREREKHFRSLVQRLLDYSLTLDDVKDELEKEKKSGRAAEALGHLKNALAAHVDPDSDNERLLRIVNELAGTPEERLRQVLRSCQAESSAKQTALAERQRAELESSGIAGSAVLPNPEADPQWQTLKEELQAAVAKRFLGAINS
;
A
#
# COMPACT_ATOMS: atom_id res chain seq x y z
N MET A 1 56.36 19.18 -14.27
CA MET A 1 55.86 18.38 -13.14
C MET A 1 54.39 18.14 -13.38
N ALA A 2 53.98 16.90 -13.63
CA ALA A 2 52.58 16.57 -13.90
C ALA A 2 51.87 16.34 -12.56
N GLU A 3 50.96 17.24 -12.19
CA GLU A 3 50.11 17.08 -11.01
C GLU A 3 49.11 15.96 -11.28
N ILE A 4 49.24 14.85 -10.55
CA ILE A 4 48.29 13.74 -10.61
C ILE A 4 47.02 14.20 -9.88
N LYS A 5 45.99 14.56 -10.65
CA LYS A 5 44.67 14.92 -10.12
C LYS A 5 44.09 13.78 -9.30
N SER A 6 43.43 14.11 -8.19
CA SER A 6 42.76 13.14 -7.32
C SER A 6 41.58 12.49 -8.03
N THR A 7 41.30 11.22 -7.71
CA THR A 7 40.13 10.49 -8.25
C THR A 7 38.82 11.25 -8.01
N ILE A 8 38.69 11.98 -6.90
CA ILE A 8 37.53 12.82 -6.60
C ILE A 8 37.46 14.03 -7.53
N GLU A 9 38.59 14.69 -7.83
CA GLU A 9 38.63 15.82 -8.76
C GLU A 9 38.28 15.38 -10.19
N LEU A 10 38.76 14.20 -10.60
CA LEU A 10 38.44 13.60 -11.89
C LEU A 10 36.94 13.26 -12.02
N ILE A 11 36.33 12.78 -10.93
CA ILE A 11 34.89 12.48 -10.86
C ILE A 11 34.10 13.78 -10.92
N MET A 12 34.44 14.79 -10.12
CA MET A 12 33.77 16.09 -10.09
C MET A 12 33.87 16.85 -11.42
N GLU A 13 35.01 16.77 -12.10
CA GLU A 13 35.23 17.36 -13.43
C GLU A 13 34.39 16.66 -14.51
N ARG A 14 34.24 15.32 -14.42
CA ARG A 14 33.37 14.54 -15.33
C ARG A 14 31.88 14.67 -15.04
N THR A 15 31.48 14.93 -13.80
CA THR A 15 30.07 15.12 -13.41
C THR A 15 29.62 16.58 -13.46
N LYS A 16 30.52 17.52 -13.78
CA LYS A 16 30.24 18.97 -13.82
C LYS A 16 29.12 19.36 -14.78
N ASN A 17 28.91 18.58 -15.84
CA ASN A 17 27.81 18.74 -16.81
C ASN A 17 26.64 17.76 -16.58
N LEU A 18 26.71 16.96 -15.51
CA LEU A 18 25.67 16.02 -15.05
C LEU A 18 25.00 16.56 -13.77
N SER A 19 24.84 17.87 -13.66
CA SER A 19 24.04 18.43 -12.57
C SER A 19 22.58 18.05 -12.83
N ALA A 20 22.04 17.14 -12.00
CA ALA A 20 20.61 16.85 -12.02
C ALA A 20 19.81 18.16 -12.09
N SER A 21 18.81 18.24 -12.95
CA SER A 21 17.95 19.43 -13.02
C SER A 21 17.29 19.66 -11.66
N THR A 22 16.80 20.88 -11.41
CA THR A 22 16.03 21.17 -10.19
C THR A 22 14.85 20.20 -10.05
N GLU A 23 14.19 19.87 -11.17
CA GLU A 23 13.09 18.91 -11.23
C GLU A 23 13.53 17.48 -10.89
N GLU A 24 14.69 17.04 -11.38
CA GLU A 24 15.24 15.71 -11.08
C GLU A 24 15.63 15.58 -9.61
N ARG A 25 16.23 16.63 -9.02
CA ARG A 25 16.55 16.66 -7.58
C ARG A 25 15.28 16.62 -6.74
N GLU A 26 14.28 17.41 -7.10
CA GLU A 26 13.01 17.40 -6.38
C GLU A 26 12.29 16.05 -6.49
N ALA A 27 12.27 15.44 -7.68
CA ALA A 27 11.71 14.11 -7.89
C ALA A 27 12.43 13.05 -7.07
N TRP A 28 13.76 13.13 -6.98
CA TRP A 28 14.56 12.26 -6.13
C TRP A 28 14.21 12.42 -4.65
N HIS A 29 14.13 13.66 -4.16
CA HIS A 29 13.74 13.94 -2.78
C HIS A 29 12.32 13.48 -2.44
N ARG A 30 11.37 13.63 -3.37
CA ARG A 30 10.00 13.11 -3.22
C ARG A 30 9.98 11.59 -3.07
N ARG A 31 10.71 10.87 -3.93
CA ARG A 31 10.82 9.40 -3.87
C ARG A 31 11.48 8.93 -2.58
N GLU A 32 12.48 9.65 -2.09
CA GLU A 32 13.17 9.28 -0.86
C GLU A 32 12.27 9.47 0.37
N ARG A 33 11.48 10.55 0.40
CA ARG A 33 10.45 10.74 1.43
C ARG A 33 9.38 9.66 1.38
N GLU A 34 8.89 9.31 0.19
CA GLU A 34 7.92 8.24 0.02
C GLU A 34 8.45 6.90 0.57
N LYS A 35 9.71 6.54 0.27
CA LYS A 35 10.36 5.35 0.83
C LYS A 35 10.50 5.43 2.35
N HIS A 36 10.88 6.59 2.87
CA HIS A 36 11.00 6.82 4.30
C HIS A 36 9.67 6.57 5.03
N PHE A 37 8.56 7.16 4.55
CA PHE A 37 7.25 6.94 5.15
C PHE A 37 6.75 5.50 5.03
N ARG A 38 7.04 4.81 3.92
CA ARG A 38 6.78 3.35 3.82
C ARG A 38 7.53 2.57 4.90
N SER A 39 8.81 2.85 5.09
CA SER A 39 9.63 2.22 6.14
C SER A 39 9.10 2.51 7.55
N LEU A 40 8.69 3.74 7.82
CA LEU A 40 8.11 4.13 9.11
C LEU A 40 6.81 3.38 9.40
N VAL A 41 5.90 3.31 8.43
CA VAL A 41 4.62 2.61 8.60
C VAL A 41 4.85 1.11 8.81
N GLN A 42 5.74 0.48 8.03
CA GLN A 42 6.10 -0.92 8.22
C GLN A 42 6.61 -1.16 9.66
N ARG A 43 7.61 -0.39 10.10
CA ARG A 43 8.18 -0.53 11.45
C ARG A 43 7.18 -0.26 12.56
N LEU A 44 6.28 0.70 12.35
CA LEU A 44 5.18 0.98 13.27
C LEU A 44 4.27 -0.26 13.37
N LEU A 45 3.82 -0.83 12.24
CA LEU A 45 2.98 -2.03 12.19
C LEU A 45 3.68 -3.30 12.70
N ASP A 46 5.02 -3.31 12.74
CA ASP A 46 5.84 -4.39 13.28
C ASP A 46 6.20 -4.19 14.77
N TYR A 47 5.61 -3.19 15.45
CA TYR A 47 5.93 -2.83 16.86
C TYR A 47 7.40 -2.41 17.10
N SER A 48 8.16 -2.13 16.03
CA SER A 48 9.56 -1.70 16.11
C SER A 48 9.71 -0.17 16.19
N LEU A 49 8.59 0.55 16.22
CA LEU A 49 8.49 2.00 16.31
C LEU A 49 7.15 2.37 16.95
N THR A 50 7.09 3.48 17.69
CA THR A 50 5.89 3.94 18.40
C THR A 50 5.08 4.95 17.58
N LEU A 51 3.83 5.20 17.98
CA LEU A 51 3.02 6.25 17.36
C LEU A 51 3.65 7.64 17.53
N ASP A 52 4.26 7.90 18.70
CA ASP A 52 4.89 9.19 19.00
C ASP A 52 6.11 9.44 18.11
N ASP A 53 6.91 8.41 17.81
CA ASP A 53 8.02 8.51 16.86
C ASP A 53 7.56 8.96 15.46
N VAL A 54 6.41 8.46 14.98
CA VAL A 54 5.84 8.90 13.69
C VAL A 54 5.28 10.31 13.78
N LYS A 55 4.61 10.67 14.89
CA LYS A 55 4.11 12.03 15.13
C LYS A 55 5.26 13.05 15.13
N ASP A 56 6.38 12.72 15.75
CA ASP A 56 7.59 13.55 15.75
C ASP A 56 8.14 13.75 14.34
N GLU A 57 8.14 12.70 13.51
CA GLU A 57 8.58 12.80 12.13
C GLU A 57 7.67 13.68 11.28
N LEU A 58 6.35 13.53 11.42
CA LEU A 58 5.38 14.40 10.76
C LEU A 58 5.58 15.87 11.16
N GLU A 59 5.92 16.12 12.42
CA GLU A 59 6.13 17.49 12.89
C GLU A 59 7.45 18.10 12.40
N LYS A 60 8.49 17.29 12.16
CA LYS A 60 9.70 17.75 11.45
C LYS A 60 9.40 18.14 10.01
N GLU A 61 8.63 17.33 9.29
CA GLU A 61 8.23 17.64 7.91
C GLU A 61 7.33 18.88 7.84
N LYS A 62 6.44 19.07 8.83
CA LYS A 62 5.64 20.29 8.94
C LYS A 62 6.49 21.53 9.17
N LYS A 63 7.48 21.48 10.08
CA LYS A 63 8.44 22.58 10.29
C LYS A 63 9.26 22.89 9.03
N SER A 64 9.45 21.89 8.16
CA SER A 64 10.13 22.03 6.87
C SER A 64 9.20 22.49 5.73
N GLY A 65 7.94 22.82 6.02
CA GLY A 65 6.96 23.27 5.03
C GLY A 65 6.38 22.16 4.13
N ARG A 66 6.57 20.89 4.48
CA ARG A 66 6.14 19.73 3.67
C ARG A 66 5.03 18.88 4.31
N ALA A 67 4.30 19.44 5.26
CA ALA A 67 3.25 18.74 6.01
C ALA A 67 2.28 17.95 5.11
N ALA A 68 1.76 18.58 4.05
CA ALA A 68 0.81 17.97 3.15
C ALA A 68 1.40 16.80 2.35
N GLU A 69 2.65 16.92 1.91
CA GLU A 69 3.34 15.87 1.17
C GLU A 69 3.63 14.67 2.08
N ALA A 70 4.16 14.92 3.28
CA ALA A 70 4.44 13.91 4.29
C ALA A 70 3.17 13.14 4.70
N LEU A 71 2.08 13.87 4.96
CA LEU A 71 0.79 13.25 5.28
C LEU A 71 0.26 12.43 4.09
N GLY A 72 0.42 12.91 2.85
CA GLY A 72 0.05 12.14 1.65
C GLY A 72 0.81 10.81 1.55
N HIS A 73 2.13 10.84 1.74
CA HIS A 73 2.96 9.63 1.73
C HIS A 73 2.60 8.67 2.86
N LEU A 74 2.33 9.18 4.07
CA LEU A 74 1.86 8.38 5.19
C LEU A 74 0.54 7.66 4.87
N LYS A 75 -0.45 8.40 4.37
CA LYS A 75 -1.77 7.84 4.01
C LYS A 75 -1.65 6.76 2.93
N ASN A 76 -0.82 7.00 1.91
CA ASN A 76 -0.54 6.00 0.87
C ASN A 76 0.12 4.75 1.45
N ALA A 77 1.11 4.90 2.33
CA ALA A 77 1.78 3.78 2.97
C ALA A 77 0.84 2.97 3.87
N LEU A 78 -0.02 3.64 4.66
CA LEU A 78 -1.04 2.97 5.47
C LEU A 78 -2.05 2.20 4.61
N ALA A 79 -2.53 2.81 3.53
CA ALA A 79 -3.47 2.17 2.63
C ALA A 79 -2.87 0.96 1.88
N ALA A 80 -1.56 0.93 1.66
CA ALA A 80 -0.88 -0.21 1.03
C ALA A 80 -0.82 -1.46 1.93
N HIS A 81 -1.04 -1.32 3.24
CA HIS A 81 -1.03 -2.43 4.19
C HIS A 81 -2.42 -2.97 4.52
N VAL A 82 -3.48 -2.41 3.94
CA VAL A 82 -4.82 -2.93 4.14
C VAL A 82 -4.93 -4.30 3.47
N ASP A 83 -5.44 -5.28 4.22
CA ASP A 83 -5.76 -6.60 3.69
C ASP A 83 -7.15 -7.01 4.16
N PRO A 84 -8.17 -7.06 3.28
CA PRO A 84 -9.53 -7.38 3.68
C PRO A 84 -9.67 -8.78 4.29
N ASP A 85 -8.73 -9.69 4.05
CA ASP A 85 -8.80 -11.06 4.56
C ASP A 85 -8.09 -11.24 5.92
N SER A 86 -7.45 -10.16 6.42
CA SER A 86 -6.65 -10.17 7.65
C SER A 86 -7.24 -9.27 8.76
N ASP A 87 -6.72 -9.40 9.98
CA ASP A 87 -7.05 -8.50 11.09
C ASP A 87 -6.41 -7.11 10.87
N ASN A 88 -7.27 -6.11 10.62
CA ASN A 88 -6.85 -4.73 10.39
C ASN A 88 -6.96 -3.85 11.66
N GLU A 89 -7.37 -4.36 12.81
CA GLU A 89 -7.72 -3.54 13.98
C GLU A 89 -6.59 -2.59 14.40
N ARG A 90 -5.34 -3.05 14.31
CA ARG A 90 -4.19 -2.18 14.56
C ARG A 90 -4.05 -1.06 13.53
N LEU A 91 -4.15 -1.41 12.24
CA LEU A 91 -4.08 -0.44 11.14
C LEU A 91 -5.17 0.62 11.28
N LEU A 92 -6.40 0.22 11.62
CA LEU A 92 -7.53 1.12 11.83
C LEU A 92 -7.25 2.13 12.94
N ARG A 93 -6.76 1.67 14.10
CA ARG A 93 -6.36 2.54 15.21
C ARG A 93 -5.28 3.53 14.80
N ILE A 94 -4.24 3.07 14.09
CA ILE A 94 -3.14 3.93 13.62
C ILE A 94 -3.66 5.00 12.65
N VAL A 95 -4.54 4.64 11.71
CA VAL A 95 -5.12 5.57 10.75
C VAL A 95 -5.98 6.61 11.47
N ASN A 96 -6.76 6.20 12.46
CA ASN A 96 -7.54 7.13 13.29
C ASN A 96 -6.62 8.12 14.03
N GLU A 97 -5.59 7.63 14.69
CA GLU A 97 -4.65 8.46 15.47
C GLU A 97 -3.80 9.41 14.61
N LEU A 98 -3.33 8.97 13.43
CA LEU A 98 -2.39 9.74 12.62
C LEU A 98 -3.05 10.53 11.48
N ALA A 99 -4.15 10.02 10.93
CA ALA A 99 -4.85 10.63 9.80
C ALA A 99 -6.26 11.14 10.17
N GLY A 100 -6.72 10.95 11.41
CA GLY A 100 -7.99 11.47 11.90
C GLY A 100 -9.23 10.82 11.29
N THR A 101 -9.07 9.69 10.59
CA THR A 101 -10.19 9.01 9.93
C THR A 101 -10.87 8.05 10.91
N PRO A 102 -12.17 8.21 11.20
CA PRO A 102 -12.85 7.34 12.16
C PRO A 102 -12.80 5.86 11.75
N GLU A 103 -12.50 5.00 12.72
CA GLU A 103 -12.37 3.55 12.48
C GLU A 103 -13.64 2.94 11.86
N GLU A 104 -14.83 3.40 12.26
CA GLU A 104 -16.08 2.84 11.74
C GLU A 104 -16.25 3.06 10.23
N ARG A 105 -15.80 4.20 9.71
CA ARG A 105 -15.80 4.46 8.26
C ARG A 105 -14.89 3.45 7.54
N LEU A 106 -13.71 3.20 8.10
CA LEU A 106 -12.76 2.26 7.54
C LEU A 106 -13.29 0.82 7.61
N ARG A 107 -13.91 0.42 8.73
CA ARG A 107 -14.58 -0.88 8.87
C ARG A 107 -15.70 -1.04 7.84
N GLN A 108 -16.48 0.00 7.57
CA GLN A 108 -17.52 -0.05 6.54
C GLN A 108 -16.94 -0.31 5.14
N VAL A 109 -15.83 0.34 4.79
CA VAL A 109 -15.13 0.10 3.51
C VAL A 109 -14.65 -1.35 3.42
N LEU A 110 -14.01 -1.86 4.49
CA LEU A 110 -13.53 -3.24 4.54
C LEU A 110 -14.67 -4.25 4.39
N ARG A 111 -15.76 -4.09 5.15
CA ARG A 111 -16.96 -4.95 5.06
C ARG A 111 -17.55 -4.97 3.65
N SER A 112 -17.61 -3.81 3.00
CA SER A 112 -18.11 -3.72 1.61
C SER A 112 -17.19 -4.47 0.64
N CYS A 113 -15.88 -4.41 0.82
CA CYS A 113 -14.93 -5.11 -0.05
C CYS A 113 -14.96 -6.63 0.19
N GLN A 114 -15.05 -7.07 1.45
CA GLN A 114 -15.23 -8.47 1.82
C GLN A 114 -16.51 -9.06 1.22
N ALA A 115 -17.63 -8.33 1.29
CA ALA A 115 -18.89 -8.75 0.69
C ALA A 115 -18.80 -8.90 -0.84
N GLU A 116 -18.12 -7.98 -1.53
CA GLU A 116 -17.89 -8.07 -2.97
C GLU A 116 -17.01 -9.28 -3.35
N SER A 117 -15.94 -9.51 -2.58
CA SER A 117 -15.04 -10.66 -2.77
C SER A 117 -15.79 -11.98 -2.59
N SER A 118 -16.54 -12.11 -1.49
CA SER A 118 -17.35 -13.29 -1.19
C SER A 118 -18.40 -13.57 -2.27
N ALA A 119 -19.12 -12.55 -2.74
CA ALA A 119 -20.10 -12.71 -3.82
C ALA A 119 -19.47 -13.21 -5.12
N LYS A 120 -18.29 -12.70 -5.49
CA LYS A 120 -17.56 -13.15 -6.68
C LYS A 120 -17.03 -14.58 -6.52
N GLN A 121 -16.56 -14.95 -5.33
CA GLN A 121 -16.12 -16.32 -5.03
C GLN A 121 -17.28 -17.31 -5.13
N THR A 122 -18.45 -16.97 -4.58
CA THR A 122 -19.67 -17.78 -4.68
C THR A 122 -20.10 -17.96 -6.13
N ALA A 123 -20.14 -16.88 -6.92
CA ALA A 123 -20.51 -16.97 -8.33
C ALA A 123 -19.56 -17.87 -9.15
N LEU A 124 -18.26 -17.83 -8.84
CA LEU A 124 -17.28 -18.71 -9.47
C LEU A 124 -17.50 -20.19 -9.06
N ALA A 125 -17.73 -20.45 -7.77
CA ALA A 125 -18.03 -21.78 -7.27
C ALA A 125 -19.30 -22.38 -7.92
N GLU A 126 -20.36 -21.59 -8.04
CA GLU A 126 -21.61 -21.99 -8.69
C GLU A 126 -21.40 -22.35 -10.15
N ARG A 127 -20.61 -21.55 -10.88
CA ARG A 127 -20.25 -21.83 -12.27
C ARG A 127 -19.46 -23.14 -12.39
N GLN A 128 -18.43 -23.34 -11.57
CA GLN A 128 -17.63 -24.55 -11.57
C GLN A 128 -18.47 -25.80 -11.25
N ARG A 129 -19.41 -25.68 -10.30
CA ARG A 129 -20.38 -26.74 -10.01
C ARG A 129 -21.24 -27.09 -11.23
N ALA A 130 -21.78 -26.09 -11.94
CA ALA A 130 -22.57 -26.32 -13.14
C ALA A 130 -21.76 -27.01 -14.26
N GLU A 131 -20.49 -26.64 -14.44
CA GLU A 131 -19.56 -27.27 -15.39
C GLU A 131 -19.30 -28.75 -15.04
N LEU A 132 -19.10 -29.05 -13.75
CA LEU A 132 -18.96 -30.44 -13.26
C LEU A 132 -20.23 -31.26 -13.46
N GLU A 133 -21.40 -30.69 -13.15
CA GLU A 133 -22.70 -31.33 -13.34
C GLU A 133 -22.94 -31.67 -14.82
N SER A 134 -22.60 -30.74 -15.73
CA SER A 134 -22.67 -30.98 -17.19
C SER A 134 -21.73 -32.09 -17.66
N SER A 135 -20.66 -32.35 -16.91
CA SER A 135 -19.69 -33.44 -17.16
C SER A 135 -20.07 -34.75 -16.46
N GLY A 136 -21.27 -34.82 -15.88
CA GLY A 136 -21.76 -36.00 -15.17
C GLY A 136 -21.25 -36.14 -13.71
N ILE A 137 -20.54 -35.15 -13.19
CA ILE A 137 -20.06 -35.13 -11.80
C ILE A 137 -21.05 -34.28 -10.99
N ALA A 138 -21.97 -34.94 -10.30
CA ALA A 138 -23.05 -34.28 -9.55
C ALA A 138 -23.17 -34.83 -8.12
N GLY A 139 -23.80 -34.05 -7.24
CA GLY A 139 -24.09 -34.46 -5.87
C GLY A 139 -23.83 -33.35 -4.84
N SER A 140 -24.41 -33.52 -3.65
CA SER A 140 -24.22 -32.58 -2.52
C SER A 140 -22.80 -32.62 -1.96
N ALA A 141 -22.06 -33.72 -2.19
CA ALA A 141 -20.66 -33.87 -1.76
C ALA A 141 -19.65 -33.18 -2.69
N VAL A 142 -20.07 -32.69 -3.86
CA VAL A 142 -19.17 -31.98 -4.79
C VAL A 142 -18.94 -30.56 -4.28
N LEU A 143 -17.71 -30.27 -3.86
CA LEU A 143 -17.28 -28.95 -3.40
C LEU A 143 -16.25 -28.40 -4.39
N PRO A 144 -16.64 -27.51 -5.31
CA PRO A 144 -15.68 -26.81 -6.15
C PRO A 144 -14.67 -26.05 -5.28
N ASN A 145 -13.44 -25.92 -5.78
CA ASN A 145 -12.39 -25.16 -5.12
C ASN A 145 -12.05 -23.92 -5.98
N PRO A 146 -12.73 -22.79 -5.76
CA PRO A 146 -12.43 -21.54 -6.46
C PRO A 146 -10.99 -21.07 -6.24
N GLU A 147 -10.37 -21.38 -5.09
CA GLU A 147 -9.03 -20.87 -4.78
C GLU A 147 -7.93 -21.48 -5.65
N ALA A 148 -8.16 -22.69 -6.17
CA ALA A 148 -7.26 -23.34 -7.11
C ALA A 148 -7.43 -22.84 -8.55
N ASP A 149 -8.44 -22.00 -8.83
CA ASP A 149 -8.70 -21.46 -10.17
C ASP A 149 -7.78 -20.27 -10.48
N PRO A 150 -7.00 -20.29 -11.58
CA PRO A 150 -6.21 -19.14 -12.01
C PRO A 150 -7.05 -17.87 -12.20
N GLN A 151 -8.32 -17.98 -12.60
CA GLN A 151 -9.23 -16.83 -12.74
C GLN A 151 -9.51 -16.17 -11.40
N TRP A 152 -9.59 -16.95 -10.33
CA TRP A 152 -9.75 -16.41 -8.98
C TRP A 152 -8.52 -15.63 -8.54
N GLN A 153 -7.31 -16.10 -8.86
CA GLN A 153 -6.07 -15.40 -8.50
C GLN A 153 -6.00 -14.01 -9.15
N THR A 154 -6.29 -13.90 -10.45
CA THR A 154 -6.37 -12.61 -11.15
C THR A 154 -7.41 -11.68 -10.52
N LEU A 155 -8.62 -12.22 -10.25
CA LEU A 155 -9.70 -11.44 -9.65
C LEU A 155 -9.36 -10.98 -8.22
N LYS A 156 -8.64 -11.81 -7.46
CA LYS A 156 -8.19 -11.50 -6.10
C LYS A 156 -7.20 -10.33 -6.12
N GLU A 157 -6.24 -10.32 -7.05
CA GLU A 157 -5.29 -9.21 -7.22
C GLU A 157 -6.02 -7.89 -7.55
N GLU A 158 -7.00 -7.94 -8.46
CA GLU A 158 -7.83 -6.77 -8.81
C GLU A 158 -8.64 -6.26 -7.61
N LEU A 159 -9.24 -7.17 -6.84
CA LEU A 159 -9.98 -6.85 -5.63
C LEU A 159 -9.07 -6.22 -4.57
N GLN A 160 -7.88 -6.78 -4.34
CA GLN A 160 -6.90 -6.22 -3.40
C GLN A 160 -6.47 -4.81 -3.79
N ALA A 161 -6.15 -4.58 -5.07
CA ALA A 161 -5.81 -3.25 -5.56
C ALA A 161 -6.98 -2.25 -5.40
N ALA A 162 -8.21 -2.72 -5.62
CA ALA A 162 -9.41 -1.92 -5.40
C ALA A 162 -9.63 -1.59 -3.91
N VAL A 163 -9.34 -2.52 -2.98
CA VAL A 163 -9.44 -2.28 -1.54
C VAL A 163 -8.48 -1.17 -1.12
N ALA A 164 -7.20 -1.25 -1.48
CA ALA A 164 -6.21 -0.23 -1.15
C ALA A 164 -6.65 1.17 -1.65
N LYS A 165 -7.18 1.25 -2.87
CA LYS A 165 -7.68 2.50 -3.46
C LYS A 165 -8.91 3.05 -2.71
N ARG A 166 -9.89 2.21 -2.40
CA ARG A 166 -11.10 2.61 -1.65
C ARG A 166 -10.75 3.03 -0.22
N PHE A 167 -9.85 2.30 0.41
CA PHE A 167 -9.34 2.60 1.74
C PHE A 167 -8.63 3.96 1.76
N LEU A 168 -7.70 4.19 0.83
CA LEU A 168 -7.05 5.49 0.65
C LEU A 168 -8.05 6.62 0.42
N GLY A 169 -9.08 6.38 -0.41
CA GLY A 169 -10.18 7.33 -0.63
C GLY A 169 -10.89 7.72 0.66
N ALA A 170 -11.14 6.75 1.54
CA ALA A 170 -11.76 7.01 2.84
C ALA A 170 -10.86 7.80 3.79
N ILE A 171 -9.54 7.58 3.75
CA ILE A 171 -8.56 8.35 4.55
C ILE A 171 -8.41 9.80 4.06
N ASN A 172 -8.64 10.04 2.77
CA ASN A 172 -8.54 11.36 2.15
C ASN A 172 -9.81 12.21 2.25
N SER A 173 -10.93 11.63 2.72
CA SER A 173 -12.24 12.27 2.79
C SER A 173 -12.51 12.94 4.13
#